data_AF-A0A1Y2HZI7-F1
#
_entry.id   AF-A0A1Y2HZI7-F1
#
_cell.length_a   1.000
_cell.length_b   1.000
_cell.length_c   1.000
_cell.angle_alpha   90.00
_cell.angle_beta   90.00
_cell.angle_gamma   90.00
#
_symmetry.space_group_name_H-M   'P 1'
#
loop_
_entity.id
_entity.type
_entity.pdbx_description
1 polymer ?
#
loop_
_entity_poly.entity_id
_entity_poly.type
_entity_poly.pdbx_seq_one_letter_code
_entity_poly.pdbx_strand_id
1 'polypeptide(L)'
;MKPTKFYPAEDLLAGRFRGRRVVFLKQLESGLLLVTGPFRVNGVPLRRVAQAYVIATSTKVELPELDLAKFDDAYFKKVNAPAAPKTAEAFFEDTKAVLSELPASRIADQKNVDKAILASINKVPQLAKYMAGTFSLSNGQIPHLLKF
;
A
#
# COMPACT_ATOMS: atom_id res chain seq x y z
N MET A 1 5.43 25.62 13.73
CA MET A 1 5.88 24.22 13.74
C MET A 1 4.73 23.39 13.16
N LYS A 2 4.88 22.81 11.95
CA LYS A 2 3.77 22.08 11.30
C LYS A 2 3.45 20.82 12.13
N PRO A 3 2.18 20.45 12.33
CA PRO A 3 1.83 19.28 13.13
C PRO A 3 2.35 18.01 12.46
N THR A 4 3.25 17.30 13.13
CA THR A 4 3.76 15.99 12.72
C THR A 4 2.84 14.91 13.24
N LYS A 5 2.30 14.07 12.35
CA LYS A 5 1.49 12.91 12.73
C LYS A 5 2.36 11.66 12.66
N PHE A 6 2.24 10.80 13.67
CA PHE A 6 2.91 9.51 13.71
C PHE A 6 2.04 8.48 13.00
N TYR A 7 2.59 7.87 11.97
CA TYR A 7 1.92 6.82 11.22
C TYR A 7 2.58 5.48 11.51
N PRO A 8 1.84 4.47 11.98
CA PRO A 8 2.40 3.15 12.23
C PRO A 8 2.88 2.52 10.92
N ALA A 9 4.00 1.81 10.99
CA ALA A 9 4.35 0.87 9.95
C ALA A 9 3.57 -0.43 10.16
N GLU A 10 3.06 -0.95 9.06
CA GLU A 10 2.14 -2.08 8.99
C GLU A 10 2.76 -3.17 8.14
N ASP A 11 2.61 -4.43 8.54
CA ASP A 11 3.05 -5.58 7.75
C ASP A 11 1.84 -6.27 7.10
N LEU A 12 1.85 -6.39 5.78
CA LEU A 12 0.77 -7.04 5.03
C LEU A 12 0.88 -8.55 5.13
N LEU A 13 -0.16 -9.23 5.63
CA LEU A 13 -0.17 -10.69 5.77
C LEU A 13 -0.69 -11.41 4.53
N ALA A 14 -1.60 -10.77 3.79
CA ALA A 14 -2.32 -11.42 2.69
C ALA A 14 -2.35 -10.58 1.40
N GLY A 15 -2.67 -11.25 0.30
CA GLY A 15 -2.77 -10.65 -1.03
C GLY A 15 -1.45 -10.57 -1.80
N ARG A 16 -1.48 -9.86 -2.94
CA ARG A 16 -0.33 -9.75 -3.87
C ARG A 16 0.94 -9.17 -3.23
N PHE A 17 0.78 -8.32 -2.23
CA PHE A 17 1.89 -7.63 -1.54
C PHE A 17 2.15 -8.19 -0.14
N ARG A 18 1.80 -9.45 0.12
CA ARG A 18 2.08 -10.12 1.41
C ARG A 18 3.57 -10.06 1.77
N GLY A 19 3.87 -9.95 3.06
CA GLY A 19 5.18 -9.74 3.63
C GLY A 19 5.76 -8.35 3.40
N ARG A 20 5.12 -7.46 2.63
CA ARG A 20 5.63 -6.11 2.43
C ARG A 20 5.29 -5.22 3.61
N ARG A 21 6.28 -4.43 4.02
CA ARG A 21 6.14 -3.39 5.03
C ARG A 21 5.61 -2.13 4.39
N VAL A 22 4.63 -1.51 5.02
CA VAL A 22 3.89 -0.38 4.47
C VAL A 22 3.60 0.65 5.54
N VAL A 23 3.20 1.86 5.14
CA VAL A 23 2.87 2.97 6.03
C VAL A 23 1.38 3.21 5.97
N PHE A 24 0.75 3.23 7.14
CA PHE A 24 -0.65 3.61 7.28
C PHE A 24 -0.83 5.11 7.04
N LEU A 25 -1.89 5.53 6.32
CA LEU A 25 -2.17 6.94 6.07
C LEU A 25 -3.46 7.42 6.73
N LYS A 26 -4.56 6.69 6.53
CA LYS A 26 -5.84 6.98 7.19
C LYS A 26 -6.77 5.78 7.13
N GLN A 27 -7.75 5.77 8.02
CA GLN A 27 -8.90 4.88 7.89
C GLN A 27 -9.93 5.55 6.98
N LEU A 28 -10.52 4.77 6.06
CA LEU A 28 -11.62 5.21 5.21
C LEU A 28 -12.96 5.00 5.93
N GLU A 29 -14.02 5.64 5.44
CA GLU A 29 -15.37 5.50 6.00
C GLU A 29 -15.89 4.06 5.94
N SER A 30 -15.45 3.26 4.96
CA SER A 30 -15.73 1.82 4.89
C SER A 30 -15.06 0.97 5.98
N GLY A 31 -14.19 1.57 6.80
CA GLY A 31 -13.36 0.86 7.79
C GLY A 31 -12.08 0.24 7.20
N LEU A 32 -11.88 0.32 5.87
CA LEU A 32 -10.64 -0.10 5.22
C LEU A 32 -9.50 0.87 5.52
N LEU A 33 -8.28 0.36 5.59
CA LEU A 33 -7.08 1.15 5.82
C LEU A 33 -6.51 1.61 4.47
N LEU A 34 -6.28 2.92 4.33
CA LEU A 34 -5.48 3.47 3.25
C LEU A 34 -4.01 3.36 3.61
N VAL A 35 -3.30 2.60 2.79
CA VAL A 35 -1.93 2.20 3.03
C VAL A 35 -1.08 2.50 1.80
N THR A 36 0.16 2.91 2.01
CA THR A 36 1.15 3.06 0.94
C THR A 36 2.49 2.49 1.36
N GLY A 37 3.14 1.81 0.44
CA GLY A 37 4.58 1.61 0.50
C GLY A 37 5.22 2.60 -0.46
N PRO A 38 6.30 3.32 -0.12
CA PRO A 38 6.97 4.15 -1.10
C PRO A 38 7.30 3.31 -2.34
N PHE A 39 6.67 3.60 -3.48
CA PHE A 39 6.62 2.65 -4.60
C PHE A 39 8.01 2.31 -5.11
N ARG A 40 8.93 3.27 -5.02
CA ARG A 40 10.35 3.11 -5.36
C ARG A 40 11.12 2.14 -4.44
N VAL A 41 10.66 1.94 -3.20
CA VAL A 41 11.35 1.13 -2.18
C VAL A 41 10.83 -0.30 -2.14
N ASN A 42 9.50 -0.47 -2.11
CA ASN A 42 8.87 -1.78 -1.90
C ASN A 42 7.85 -2.19 -2.98
N GLY A 43 7.57 -1.31 -3.95
CA GLY A 43 6.67 -1.58 -5.08
C GLY A 43 5.19 -1.68 -4.70
N VAL A 44 4.79 -1.25 -3.49
CA VAL A 44 3.38 -1.30 -3.05
C VAL A 44 2.71 0.05 -3.32
N PRO A 45 1.81 0.17 -4.31
CA PRO A 45 1.12 1.44 -4.56
C PRO A 45 0.12 1.76 -3.45
N LEU A 46 -0.44 2.97 -3.48
CA LEU A 46 -1.60 3.39 -2.70
C LEU A 46 -2.71 2.36 -2.86
N ARG A 47 -3.10 1.76 -1.74
CA ARG A 47 -4.03 0.64 -1.72
C ARG A 47 -4.89 0.66 -0.47
N ARG A 48 -6.13 0.20 -0.63
CA ARG A 48 -7.04 -0.12 0.47
C ARG A 48 -6.79 -1.54 0.94
N VAL A 49 -6.62 -1.73 2.24
CA VAL A 49 -6.36 -3.02 2.87
C VAL A 49 -7.33 -3.22 4.04
N ALA A 50 -7.81 -4.44 4.21
CA ALA A 50 -8.62 -4.79 5.38
C ALA A 50 -7.72 -4.91 6.62
N GLN A 51 -8.15 -4.33 7.73
CA GLN A 51 -7.39 -4.33 8.99
C GLN A 51 -7.03 -5.75 9.48
N ALA A 52 -7.87 -6.75 9.19
CA ALA A 52 -7.61 -8.15 9.55
C ALA A 52 -6.34 -8.75 8.91
N TYR A 53 -5.81 -8.14 7.85
CA TYR A 53 -4.62 -8.62 7.13
C TYR A 53 -3.36 -7.82 7.41
N VAL A 54 -3.37 -7.07 8.51
CA VAL A 54 -2.28 -6.17 8.87
C VAL A 54 -1.81 -6.45 10.29
N ILE A 55 -0.50 -6.47 10.49
CA ILE A 55 0.12 -6.36 11.82
C ILE A 55 0.63 -4.94 12.00
N ALA A 56 0.13 -4.25 13.04
CA ALA A 56 0.68 -2.97 13.44
C ALA A 56 2.01 -3.21 14.18
N THR A 57 3.06 -2.55 13.73
CA THR A 57 4.36 -2.57 14.42
C THR A 57 4.52 -1.35 15.31
N SER A 58 5.39 -1.48 16.31
CA SER A 58 5.81 -0.39 17.20
C SER A 58 6.53 0.75 16.47
N THR A 59 7.09 0.49 15.29
CA THR A 59 7.79 1.49 14.49
C THR A 59 6.82 2.50 13.90
N LYS A 60 7.09 3.78 14.12
CA LYS A 60 6.27 4.91 13.65
C LYS A 60 7.08 5.81 12.75
N VAL A 61 6.48 6.26 11.66
CA VAL A 61 7.07 7.23 10.73
C VAL A 61 6.43 8.59 10.99
N GLU A 62 7.26 9.58 11.29
CA GLU A 62 6.82 10.97 11.40
C GLU A 62 6.59 11.55 10.01
N LEU A 63 5.34 11.81 9.66
CA LEU A 63 5.01 12.47 8.40
C LEU A 63 4.53 13.90 8.67
N PRO A 64 4.84 14.85 7.76
CA PRO A 64 4.15 16.14 7.76
C PRO A 64 2.66 15.92 7.51
N GLU A 65 1.86 16.97 7.71
CA GLU A 65 0.45 16.92 7.32
C GLU A 65 0.33 16.71 5.80
N LEU A 66 -0.16 15.53 5.40
CA LEU A 66 -0.49 15.21 4.01
C LEU A 66 -1.96 15.52 3.76
N ASP A 67 -2.25 16.12 2.61
CA ASP A 67 -3.63 16.22 2.12
C ASP A 67 -4.08 14.85 1.60
N LEU A 68 -4.93 14.20 2.39
CA LEU A 68 -5.50 12.90 2.09
C LEU A 68 -7.01 12.99 1.78
N ALA A 69 -7.59 14.19 1.69
CA ALA A 69 -9.03 14.36 1.49
C ALA A 69 -9.52 13.71 0.20
N LYS A 70 -8.69 13.76 -0.85
CA LYS A 70 -8.98 13.21 -2.18
C LYS A 70 -9.14 11.68 -2.22
N PHE A 71 -8.55 10.94 -1.28
CA PHE A 71 -8.53 9.48 -1.32
C PHE A 71 -9.72 8.89 -0.57
N ASP A 72 -10.81 8.61 -1.26
CA ASP A 72 -12.00 7.96 -0.71
C ASP A 72 -12.21 6.55 -1.28
N ASP A 73 -13.28 5.88 -0.85
CA ASP A 73 -13.61 4.55 -1.35
C ASP A 73 -14.02 4.53 -2.83
N ALA A 74 -14.55 5.66 -3.33
CA ALA A 74 -14.95 5.83 -4.73
C ALA A 74 -13.72 5.95 -5.65
N TYR A 75 -12.65 6.61 -5.20
CA TYR A 75 -11.39 6.78 -5.91
C TYR A 75 -10.79 5.45 -6.36
N PHE A 76 -10.94 4.40 -5.56
CA PHE A 76 -10.38 3.07 -5.82
C PHE A 76 -11.37 2.10 -6.48
N LYS A 77 -12.59 2.55 -6.84
CA LYS A 77 -13.55 1.71 -7.56
C LYS A 77 -12.95 1.35 -8.93
N LYS A 78 -12.96 0.06 -9.26
CA LYS A 78 -12.58 -0.38 -10.61
C LYS A 78 -13.70 0.02 -11.56
N VAL A 79 -13.35 0.58 -12.71
CA VAL A 79 -14.28 0.67 -13.83
C VAL A 79 -14.44 -0.75 -14.34
N ASN A 80 -15.61 -1.34 -14.14
CA ASN A 80 -15.90 -2.67 -14.66
C ASN A 80 -16.01 -2.56 -16.17
N ALA A 81 -15.12 -3.21 -16.92
CA ALA A 81 -15.32 -3.44 -18.33
C ALA A 81 -16.54 -4.37 -18.52
N PRO A 82 -17.36 -4.19 -19.57
CA PRO A 82 -18.45 -5.11 -19.87
C PRO A 82 -17.89 -6.54 -20.02
N ALA A 83 -18.61 -7.52 -19.49
CA ALA A 83 -18.21 -8.92 -19.61
C ALA A 83 -18.06 -9.30 -21.08
N ALA A 84 -16.92 -9.89 -21.46
CA ALA A 84 -16.68 -10.36 -22.82
C ALA A 84 -17.74 -11.41 -23.22
N PRO A 85 -18.23 -11.39 -24.47
CA PRO A 85 -19.17 -12.39 -24.96
C PRO A 85 -18.53 -13.79 -24.91
N LYS A 86 -19.30 -14.80 -24.48
CA LYS A 86 -18.86 -16.20 -24.37
C LYS A 86 -18.89 -16.90 -25.74
N THR A 87 -18.20 -16.37 -26.74
CA THR A 87 -18.04 -16.98 -28.06
C THR A 87 -16.62 -17.52 -28.24
N ALA A 88 -16.47 -18.67 -28.89
CA ALA A 88 -15.19 -19.37 -29.04
C ALA A 88 -14.12 -18.53 -29.75
N GLU A 89 -14.53 -17.64 -30.67
CA GLU A 89 -13.65 -16.72 -31.41
C GLU A 89 -13.06 -15.63 -30.52
N ALA A 90 -13.80 -15.15 -29.50
CA ALA A 90 -13.33 -14.16 -28.54
C ALA A 90 -12.30 -14.71 -27.53
N PHE A 91 -12.20 -16.05 -27.43
CA PHE A 91 -11.24 -16.74 -26.54
C PHE A 91 -9.84 -16.84 -27.16
N PHE A 92 -9.72 -16.73 -28.49
CA PHE A 92 -8.44 -16.75 -29.21
C PHE A 92 -7.87 -15.34 -29.47
N GLU A 93 -8.68 -14.28 -29.32
CA GLU A 93 -8.21 -12.88 -29.30
C GLU A 93 -7.67 -12.44 -27.92
N ASP A 94 -7.37 -13.38 -27.02
CA ASP A 94 -6.66 -13.14 -25.77
C ASP A 94 -5.15 -12.89 -26.01
N THR A 95 -4.80 -11.81 -26.71
CA THR A 95 -3.41 -11.29 -26.77
C THR A 95 -3.33 -9.83 -26.38
N LYS A 96 -3.94 -9.54 -25.23
CA LYS A 96 -3.45 -8.67 -24.17
C LYS A 96 -4.65 -8.55 -23.27
N ALA A 97 -4.62 -9.27 -22.15
CA ALA A 97 -5.35 -8.79 -20.98
C ALA A 97 -5.05 -7.30 -20.91
N VAL A 98 -6.06 -6.48 -21.22
CA VAL A 98 -5.98 -5.03 -21.15
C VAL A 98 -5.72 -4.79 -19.68
N LEU A 99 -4.44 -4.75 -19.33
CA LEU A 99 -3.92 -4.15 -18.12
C LEU A 99 -4.38 -2.71 -18.29
N SER A 100 -5.64 -2.45 -17.88
CA SER A 100 -6.27 -1.15 -17.90
C SER A 100 -5.20 -0.18 -17.45
N GLU A 101 -4.68 0.62 -18.38
CA GLU A 101 -3.52 1.43 -18.10
C GLU A 101 -3.87 2.26 -16.87
N LEU A 102 -3.00 2.19 -15.86
CA LEU A 102 -3.27 2.95 -14.64
C LEU A 102 -3.39 4.41 -15.04
N PRO A 103 -4.49 5.09 -14.70
CA PRO A 103 -4.70 6.46 -15.14
C PRO A 103 -3.53 7.32 -14.67
N ALA A 104 -3.03 8.20 -15.55
CA ALA A 104 -1.87 9.04 -15.27
C ALA A 104 -2.04 9.86 -13.98
N SER A 105 -3.27 10.19 -13.61
CA SER A 105 -3.63 10.83 -12.34
C SER A 105 -3.19 10.02 -11.12
N ARG A 106 -3.42 8.70 -11.09
CA ARG A 106 -3.01 7.83 -9.97
C ARG A 106 -1.50 7.79 -9.81
N ILE A 107 -0.76 7.85 -10.91
CA ILE A 107 0.71 7.85 -10.90
C ILE A 107 1.22 9.18 -10.32
N ALA A 108 0.62 10.31 -10.70
CA ALA A 108 0.97 11.62 -10.15
C ALA A 108 0.65 11.72 -8.66
N ASP A 109 -0.54 11.27 -8.25
CA ASP A 109 -0.97 11.24 -6.85
C ASP A 109 -0.03 10.38 -5.99
N GLN A 110 0.38 9.20 -6.50
CA GLN A 110 1.37 8.35 -5.84
C GLN A 110 2.70 9.08 -5.63
N LYS A 111 3.23 9.73 -6.67
CA LYS A 111 4.53 10.43 -6.59
C LYS A 111 4.49 11.56 -5.56
N ASN A 112 3.36 12.26 -5.45
CA ASN A 112 3.20 13.34 -4.49
C ASN A 112 3.24 12.82 -3.04
N VAL A 113 2.50 11.75 -2.75
CA VAL A 113 2.50 11.10 -1.43
C VAL A 113 3.87 10.50 -1.10
N ASP A 114 4.47 9.77 -2.04
CA ASP A 114 5.76 9.12 -1.86
C ASP A 114 6.89 10.12 -1.59
N LYS A 115 6.86 11.31 -2.20
CA LYS A 115 7.87 12.34 -1.98
C LYS A 115 7.94 12.77 -0.50
N ALA A 116 6.79 12.93 0.14
CA ALA A 116 6.72 13.28 1.55
C ALA A 116 7.24 12.14 2.45
N ILE A 117 6.86 10.90 2.13
CA ILE A 117 7.22 9.72 2.93
C ILE A 117 8.71 9.39 2.79
N LEU A 118 9.27 9.45 1.58
CA LEU A 118 10.70 9.22 1.36
C LEU A 118 11.57 10.23 2.11
N ALA A 119 11.14 11.50 2.19
CA ALA A 119 11.86 12.50 2.95
C ALA A 119 11.92 12.16 4.45
N SER A 120 10.88 11.56 5.00
CA SER A 120 10.86 11.10 6.39
C SER A 120 11.63 9.80 6.61
N ILE A 121 11.48 8.83 5.71
CA ILE A 121 12.16 7.54 5.80
C ILE A 121 13.69 7.70 5.77
N ASN A 122 14.20 8.60 4.92
CA ASN A 122 15.63 8.82 4.80
C ASN A 122 16.26 9.51 6.02
N LYS A 123 15.46 10.12 6.91
CA LYS A 123 15.97 10.70 8.17
C LYS A 123 16.28 9.63 9.20
N VAL A 124 15.58 8.49 9.16
CA VAL A 124 15.76 7.40 10.11
C VAL A 124 16.78 6.41 9.57
N PRO A 125 17.90 6.17 10.28
CA PRO A 125 18.91 5.21 9.83
C PRO A 125 18.29 3.83 9.57
N GLN A 126 18.68 3.21 8.45
CA GLN A 126 18.28 1.85 8.03
C GLN A 126 16.77 1.63 7.76
N LEU A 127 15.89 2.61 7.97
CA LEU A 127 14.45 2.44 7.77
C LEU A 127 14.08 2.17 6.31
N ALA A 128 14.80 2.76 5.35
CA ALA A 128 14.61 2.46 3.93
C ALA A 128 14.88 0.98 3.60
N LYS A 129 15.94 0.41 4.19
CA LYS A 129 16.27 -1.02 4.03
C LYS A 129 15.23 -1.90 4.73
N TYR A 130 14.78 -1.48 5.91
CA TYR A 130 13.70 -2.15 6.65
C TYR A 130 12.41 -2.19 5.82
N MET A 131 12.01 -1.08 5.19
CA MET A 131 10.80 -0.99 4.35
C MET A 131 10.91 -1.81 3.06
N ALA A 132 12.11 -1.93 2.48
CA ALA A 132 12.36 -2.76 1.29
C ALA A 132 12.33 -4.27 1.60
N GLY A 133 12.72 -4.64 2.83
CA GLY A 133 12.72 -6.01 3.31
C GLY A 133 11.32 -6.62 3.39
N THR A 134 11.27 -7.94 3.29
CA THR A 134 10.04 -8.72 3.46
C THR A 134 9.95 -9.23 4.90
N PHE A 135 8.82 -9.05 5.55
CA PHE A 135 8.51 -9.70 6.83
C PHE A 135 8.27 -11.19 6.61
N SER A 136 9.01 -12.01 7.36
CA SER A 136 8.89 -13.46 7.40
C SER A 136 9.32 -13.96 8.76
N LEU A 137 8.77 -15.09 9.19
CA LEU A 137 9.20 -15.76 10.40
C LEU A 137 10.36 -16.71 10.10
N SER A 138 11.35 -16.74 10.98
CA SER A 138 12.44 -17.72 10.94
C SER A 138 12.13 -18.95 11.78
N ASN A 139 12.81 -20.06 11.52
CA ASN A 139 12.68 -21.27 12.33
C ASN A 139 12.98 -20.95 13.81
N GLY A 140 12.10 -21.43 14.69
CA GLY A 140 12.19 -21.19 16.15
C GLY A 140 11.57 -19.88 16.63
N GLN A 141 11.06 -19.02 15.74
CA GLN A 141 10.27 -17.85 16.16
C GLN A 141 8.84 -18.27 16.50
N ILE A 142 8.34 -17.76 17.63
CA ILE A 142 7.03 -18.10 18.18
C ILE A 142 6.12 -16.86 18.15
N PRO A 143 5.24 -16.70 17.14
CA PRO A 143 4.55 -15.44 16.88
C PRO A 143 3.71 -14.89 18.03
N HIS A 144 3.10 -15.76 18.83
CA HIS A 144 2.28 -15.36 19.97
C HIS A 144 3.10 -14.80 21.14
N LEU A 145 4.43 -14.95 21.13
CA LEU A 145 5.36 -14.38 22.10
C LEU A 145 6.11 -13.16 21.56
N LEU A 146 6.02 -12.88 20.25
CA LEU A 146 6.70 -11.75 19.63
C LEU A 146 5.99 -10.45 19.99
N LYS A 147 6.79 -9.40 20.21
CA LYS A 147 6.33 -8.02 20.35
C LYS A 147 6.64 -7.30 19.04
N PHE A 148 5.59 -6.81 18.38
CA PHE A 148 5.66 -6.12 17.10
C PHE A 148 5.79 -4.61 17.31
#